data_AF-A0A352JFA8-F1
#
_entry.id   AF-A0A352JFA8-F1
#
_cell.length_a   1.000
_cell.length_b   1.000
_cell.length_c   1.000
_cell.angle_alpha   90.00
_cell.angle_beta   90.00
_cell.angle_gamma   90.00
#
_symmetry.space_group_name_H-M   'P 1'
#
loop_
_entity.id
_entity.type
_entity.pdbx_description
1 polymer ?
#
loop_
_entity_poly.entity_id
_entity_poly.type
_entity_poly.pdbx_seq_one_letter_code
_entity_poly.pdbx_strand_id
1 'polypeptide(L)' 'MANILLINGSPSAPSRSQGILEYAIALLNEQGVHTDLLSVRDLPAEDLVFGKY' A
#
# COMPACT_ATOMS: atom_id res chain seq x y z
N MET A 1 8.11 -19.20 -1.16
CA MET A 1 8.51 -17.79 -1.02
C MET A 1 7.34 -17.03 -0.46
N ALA A 2 7.55 -16.19 0.55
CA ALA A 2 6.50 -15.34 1.10
C ALA A 2 6.44 -14.04 0.29
N ASN A 3 5.25 -13.70 -0.20
CA ASN A 3 4.98 -12.42 -0.85
C ASN A 3 4.11 -11.61 0.10
N ILE A 4 4.55 -10.40 0.44
CA ILE A 4 3.84 -9.53 1.37
C ILE A 4 3.21 -8.39 0.57
N LEU A 5 1.87 -8.33 0.59
CA LEU A 5 1.13 -7.19 0.06
C LEU A 5 0.87 -6.20 1.19
N LEU A 6 1.36 -4.98 1.03
CA LEU A 6 1.07 -3.85 1.89
C LEU A 6 -0.11 -3.06 1.30
N ILE A 7 -1.07 -2.66 2.13
CA ILE A 7 -2.25 -1.92 1.69
C ILE A 7 -2.31 -0.58 2.42
N ASN A 8 -2.26 0.52 1.67
CA ASN A 8 -2.51 1.85 2.20
C ASN A 8 -3.95 2.29 1.95
N GLY A 9 -4.77 2.32 3.01
CA GLY A 9 -6.16 2.78 2.94
C GLY A 9 -6.35 4.29 3.07
N SER A 10 -5.28 5.08 3.22
CA SER A 10 -5.40 6.54 3.41
C SER A 10 -5.56 7.28 2.08
N PRO A 11 -6.63 8.07 1.89
CA PRO A 11 -6.79 8.90 0.70
C PRO A 11 -5.96 10.20 0.74
N SER A 12 -5.25 10.49 1.83
CA SER A 12 -4.54 11.77 2.03
C SER A 12 -3.09 11.76 1.53
N ALA A 13 -2.62 12.91 1.02
CA ALA A 13 -1.25 13.14 0.54
C ALA A 13 -0.64 14.37 1.26
N PRO A 14 -0.59 14.36 2.60
CA PRO A 14 0.29 13.43 3.32
C PRO A 14 -0.44 12.37 4.15
N SER A 15 0.17 11.20 4.31
CA SER A 15 -0.35 10.09 5.10
C SER A 15 0.72 9.50 6.01
N ARG A 16 0.42 9.39 7.31
CA ARG A 16 1.27 8.72 8.29
C ARG A 16 1.34 7.22 8.05
N SER A 17 0.24 6.60 7.60
CA SER A 17 0.23 5.17 7.27
C SER A 17 1.14 4.89 6.07
N GLN A 18 1.14 5.76 5.05
CA GLN A 18 2.07 5.66 3.93
C GLN A 18 3.53 5.61 4.41
N GLY A 19 3.94 6.56 5.26
CA GLY A 19 5.31 6.59 5.77
C GLY A 19 5.70 5.34 6.58
N ILE A 20 4.77 4.77 7.36
CA ILE A 20 5.01 3.50 8.06
C ILE A 20 5.19 2.34 7.08
N LEU A 21 4.38 2.27 6.02
CA LEU A 21 4.49 1.22 5.01
C LEU A 21 5.79 1.33 4.21
N GLU A 22 6.22 2.54 3.85
CA GLU A 22 7.51 2.79 3.21
C GLU A 22 8.68 2.33 4.07
N TYR A 23 8.63 2.61 5.38
CA TYR A 23 9.62 2.12 6.33
C TYR A 23 9.62 0.59 6.43
N ALA A 24 8.44 -0.04 6.49
CA ALA A 24 8.32 -1.50 6.53
C ALA A 24 8.85 -2.17 5.25
N ILE A 25 8.58 -1.59 4.07
CA ILE A 25 9.11 -2.06 2.79
C ILE A 25 10.64 -2.05 2.81
N ALA A 26 11.26 -0.98 3.31
CA ALA A 26 12.71 -0.90 3.43
C ALA A 26 13.28 -2.05 4.30
N LEU A 27 12.71 -2.27 5.48
CA LEU A 27 13.13 -3.36 6.37
C LEU A 27 12.95 -4.75 5.73
N LEU A 28 11.84 -4.99 5.03
CA LEU A 28 11.56 -6.28 4.41
C LEU A 28 12.48 -6.55 3.21
N ASN A 29 12.76 -5.52 2.40
CA ASN A 29 13.70 -5.62 1.28
C ASN A 29 15.12 -5.94 1.75
N GLU A 30 15.58 -5.38 2.88
CA GLU A 30 16.87 -5.73 3.48
C GLU A 30 16.99 -7.21 3.85
N GLN A 31 15.86 -7.87 4.17
CA GLN A 31 15.81 -9.30 4.46
C GLN A 31 15.60 -10.16 3.20
N GLY A 32 15.61 -9.55 2.00
CA GLY A 32 15.34 -10.25 0.73
C GLY A 32 13.90 -10.72 0.58
N VAL A 33 12.96 -10.14 1.34
CA VAL A 33 11.53 -10.45 1.24
C VAL A 33 10.90 -9.60 0.14
N HIS A 34 10.13 -10.23 -0.74
CA HIS A 34 9.42 -9.53 -1.81
C HIS A 34 8.16 -8.84 -1.27
N THR A 35 8.00 -7.57 -1.62
CA THR A 35 6.87 -6.74 -1.20
C THR A 35 6.23 -6.01 -2.38
N ASP A 36 4.91 -5.94 -2.36
CA ASP A 36 4.11 -5.05 -3.22
C ASP A 36 3.32 -4.05 -2.36
N LEU A 37 3.00 -2.89 -2.93
CA LEU A 37 2.18 -1.86 -2.29
C LEU A 37 0.95 -1.56 -3.14
N LEU A 38 -0.23 -1.68 -2.55
CA LEU A 38 -1.49 -1.19 -3.12
C LEU A 38 -1.96 0.03 -2.31
N SER A 39 -2.05 1.19 -2.94
CA SER A 39 -2.66 2.36 -2.34
C SER A 39 -4.10 2.54 -2.83
N VAL A 40 -5.01 2.92 -1.92
CA VAL A 40 -6.39 3.29 -2.30
C VAL A 40 -6.41 4.43 -3.33
N ARG A 41 -5.37 5.27 -3.33
CA ARG A 41 -5.21 6.37 -4.28
C ARG A 41 -4.86 5.92 -5.71
N ASP A 42 -4.41 4.69 -5.87
CA ASP A 42 -4.07 4.11 -7.17
C ASP A 42 -5.31 3.49 -7.85
N LEU A 43 -6.41 3.36 -7.11
CA LEU A 43 -7.68 2.84 -7.61
C LEU A 43 -8.52 3.99 -8.21
N PRO A 44 -9.32 3.72 -9.27
CA PRO A 44 -10.24 4.71 -9.80
C PRO A 44 -11.24 5.15 -8.73
N ALA A 45 -11.41 6.46 -8.56
CA ALA A 45 -12.33 7.00 -7.55
C ALA A 45 -13.78 6.53 -7.76
N GLU A 46 -14.19 6.31 -9.02
CA GLU A 46 -15.51 5.78 -9.34
C GLU A 46 -15.73 4.37 -8.79
N ASP A 47 -14.71 3.51 -8.85
CA ASP A 47 -14.80 2.14 -8.34
C ASP A 47 -14.96 2.15 -6.82
N LEU A 48 -14.29 3.09 -6.14
CA LEU A 48 -14.38 3.29 -4.70
C LEU A 48 -15.75 3.84 -4.26
N VAL A 49 -16.27 4.84 -4.97
CA VAL A 49 -17.55 5.50 -4.61
C VAL A 49 -18.75 4.61 -4.92
N PHE A 50 -18.73 3.92 -6.07
CA PHE A 50 -19.85 3.10 -6.52
C PHE A 50 -19.70 1.61 -6.15
N GLY A 51 -18.59 1.22 -5.53
CA GLY A 51 -18.35 -0.15 -5.07
C GLY A 51 -18.26 -1.16 -6.22
N LYS A 52 -17.53 -0.83 -7.29
CA LYS A 52 -17.29 -1.75 -8.41
C LYS A 52 -16.11 -2.67 -8.04
N TYR A 53 -16.40 -3.95 -7.80
CA TYR A 53 -15.42 -4.98 -7.37
C TYR A 53 -15.20 -6.06 -8.42
#